data_AF-M0DCQ9-F1
#
_entry.id   AF-M0DCQ9-F1
#
_cell.length_a   1.000
_cell.length_b   1.000
_cell.length_c   1.000
_cell.angle_alpha   90.00
_cell.angle_beta   90.00
_cell.angle_gamma   90.00
#
_symmetry.space_group_name_H-M   'P 1'
#
loop_
_entity.id
_entity.type
_entity.pdbx_description
1 polymer ?
#
loop_
_entity_poly.entity_id
_entity_poly.type
_entity_poly.pdbx_seq_one_letter_code
_entity_poly.pdbx_strand_id
1 'polypeptide(L)'
;MPTRRRVLAALAATGSAGVAGCDGLGGDRSTERRTTAEATGQTETGAGVGTGTRSVDSVPDEASSLPYRAADDAENVERPLGLVVRNVGSETRFATVVVSWGEETLFVDSAEYASEGTDRTRRYPGLVARRGVYDVFAETDDGVTGRGALRVDGVHADATVELDGDVRVRQAVRCAPDCGPVSVGGDARPFGNPRWPEVDAWAGYGVTVANAGAERREVRVDFEIDGRTALDYRYRPPPGSVLTFPTVPPLRRLRVTVEAAGDRWSGRLDEDRSVALPLAVDADGVRIDAWPDAGADLRFRNEGGPRTAGIVLRRDGERAAAWSSDLASGETATVEEFVPGPGLYRAEMSVGADGASLTKTRTLVVARRSTLLVRARDGVDAFLVR
;
A
#
# COMPACT_ATOMS: atom_id res chain seq x y z
N MET A 1 -22.85 -0.87 -10.72
CA MET A 1 -22.40 0.54 -10.71
C MET A 1 -22.97 1.25 -9.49
N PRO A 2 -22.23 1.34 -8.37
CA PRO A 2 -22.60 2.23 -7.29
C PRO A 2 -22.61 3.67 -7.80
N THR A 3 -23.75 4.35 -7.67
CA THR A 3 -23.90 5.74 -8.11
C THR A 3 -23.29 6.68 -7.06
N ARG A 4 -22.74 7.82 -7.51
CA ARG A 4 -22.17 8.93 -6.70
C ARG A 4 -22.95 9.26 -5.40
N ARG A 5 -24.26 8.96 -5.38
CA ARG A 5 -25.15 9.09 -4.21
C ARG A 5 -24.83 8.15 -3.03
N ARG A 6 -24.34 6.93 -3.26
CA ARG A 6 -24.02 5.99 -2.15
C ARG A 6 -22.76 6.38 -1.39
N VAL A 7 -21.73 6.86 -2.08
CA VAL A 7 -20.48 7.34 -1.48
C VAL A 7 -20.71 8.58 -0.59
N LEU A 8 -21.51 9.54 -1.08
CA LEU A 8 -21.88 10.72 -0.28
C LEU A 8 -22.76 10.37 0.93
N ALA A 9 -23.63 9.35 0.81
CA ALA A 9 -24.41 8.87 1.95
C ALA A 9 -23.57 8.15 3.03
N ALA A 10 -22.49 7.46 2.64
CA ALA A 10 -21.57 6.82 3.58
C ALA A 10 -20.74 7.84 4.39
N LEU A 11 -20.44 9.01 3.80
CA LEU A 11 -19.83 10.14 4.50
C LEU A 11 -20.81 10.80 5.49
N ALA A 12 -22.08 10.96 5.13
CA ALA A 12 -23.09 11.54 6.01
C ALA A 12 -23.46 10.64 7.22
N ALA A 13 -23.34 9.31 7.09
CA ALA A 13 -23.76 8.37 8.13
C ALA A 13 -22.77 8.24 9.31
N THR A 14 -21.56 8.81 9.23
CA THR A 14 -20.56 8.74 10.31
C THR A 14 -20.54 9.96 11.24
N GLY A 15 -21.34 10.99 10.97
CA GLY A 15 -21.42 12.23 11.78
C GLY A 15 -22.48 12.24 12.89
N SER A 16 -23.21 11.16 13.13
CA SER A 16 -24.31 11.14 14.11
C SER A 16 -24.36 9.86 14.94
N ALA A 17 -23.36 9.66 15.80
CA ALA A 17 -23.48 8.77 16.94
C ALA A 17 -22.63 9.25 18.11
N GLY A 18 -23.28 9.77 19.16
CA GLY A 18 -22.67 9.80 20.50
C GLY A 18 -22.91 11.02 21.38
N VAL A 19 -24.17 11.44 21.62
CA VAL A 19 -24.51 12.06 22.92
C VAL A 19 -25.94 11.73 23.35
N ALA A 20 -26.08 11.47 24.66
CA ALA A 20 -27.25 11.09 25.46
C ALA A 20 -27.67 9.60 25.38
N GLY A 21 -27.86 8.86 26.47
CA GLY A 21 -28.16 9.23 27.85
C GLY A 21 -29.50 8.61 28.27
N CYS A 22 -29.50 7.92 29.41
CA CYS A 22 -30.47 7.01 30.05
C CYS A 22 -32.00 7.28 30.04
N ASP A 23 -32.70 6.21 30.45
CA ASP A 23 -34.11 6.03 30.87
C ASP A 23 -35.15 5.87 29.74
N GLY A 24 -36.08 4.92 29.74
CA GLY A 24 -36.48 3.88 30.69
C GLY A 24 -37.80 3.24 30.19
N LEU A 25 -37.99 1.96 30.54
CA LEU A 25 -39.24 1.18 30.69
C LEU A 25 -40.48 1.47 29.81
N GLY A 26 -40.97 0.41 29.15
CA GLY A 26 -42.41 0.10 29.12
C GLY A 26 -43.03 -0.36 27.79
N GLY A 27 -43.70 -1.52 27.81
CA GLY A 27 -45.03 -1.66 27.19
C GLY A 27 -45.13 -2.29 25.81
N ASP A 28 -45.10 -3.62 25.77
CA ASP A 28 -46.11 -4.52 25.19
C ASP A 28 -47.27 -3.91 24.34
N ARG A 29 -47.40 -4.32 23.07
CA ARG A 29 -48.63 -4.86 22.39
C ARG A 29 -48.72 -4.63 20.88
N SER A 30 -48.75 -5.76 20.17
CA SER A 30 -49.81 -6.23 19.25
C SER A 30 -50.18 -5.52 17.93
N THR A 31 -50.28 -6.38 16.90
CA THR A 31 -51.29 -6.45 15.81
C THR A 31 -51.21 -5.42 14.66
N GLU A 32 -50.83 -5.90 13.47
CA GLU A 32 -51.71 -6.22 12.32
C GLU A 32 -52.23 -4.97 11.58
N ARG A 33 -51.96 -4.88 10.27
CA ARG A 33 -52.93 -5.22 9.19
C ARG A 33 -52.47 -4.65 7.82
N ARG A 34 -52.57 -5.51 6.80
CA ARG A 34 -52.69 -5.20 5.36
C ARG A 34 -53.73 -4.07 5.11
N THR A 35 -53.78 -3.33 4.00
CA THR A 35 -53.91 -3.77 2.59
C THR A 35 -53.87 -2.54 1.66
N THR A 36 -53.48 -2.80 0.41
CA THR A 36 -53.53 -2.06 -0.87
C THR A 36 -54.74 -1.17 -1.19
N ALA A 37 -54.51 -0.14 -2.03
CA ALA A 37 -55.46 0.27 -3.09
C ALA A 37 -54.73 0.95 -4.28
N GLU A 38 -54.81 0.33 -5.45
CA GLU A 38 -54.69 0.92 -6.80
C GLU A 38 -56.09 1.33 -7.31
N ALA A 39 -56.17 2.40 -8.11
CA ALA A 39 -57.09 2.59 -9.26
C ALA A 39 -56.84 3.99 -9.88
N THR A 40 -56.16 4.14 -11.03
CA THR A 40 -56.60 4.06 -12.44
C THR A 40 -57.53 5.17 -12.94
N GLY A 41 -57.06 5.90 -13.98
CA GLY A 41 -57.89 6.31 -15.12
C GLY A 41 -58.07 7.82 -15.34
N GLN A 42 -57.44 8.41 -16.37
CA GLN A 42 -58.01 8.58 -17.71
C GLN A 42 -57.29 9.68 -18.53
N THR A 43 -57.32 9.43 -19.83
CA THR A 43 -56.66 10.05 -20.98
C THR A 43 -57.31 11.36 -21.41
N GLU A 44 -56.53 12.35 -21.85
CA GLU A 44 -56.95 13.24 -22.95
C GLU A 44 -55.75 13.82 -23.71
N THR A 45 -55.91 13.85 -25.03
CA THR A 45 -54.93 14.18 -26.07
C THR A 45 -55.00 15.68 -26.38
N GLY A 46 -53.85 16.36 -26.46
CA GLY A 46 -53.82 17.75 -26.91
C GLY A 46 -52.40 18.22 -27.21
N ALA A 47 -52.06 18.29 -28.51
CA ALA A 47 -50.85 18.91 -29.00
C ALA A 47 -50.92 20.42 -28.80
N GLY A 48 -49.93 20.98 -28.11
CA GLY A 48 -49.77 22.42 -27.89
C GLY A 48 -48.31 22.76 -27.61
N VAL A 49 -47.64 23.32 -28.62
CA VAL A 49 -46.29 23.89 -28.56
C VAL A 49 -46.33 25.16 -27.69
N GLY A 50 -45.45 25.26 -26.69
CA GLY A 50 -45.29 26.50 -25.93
C GLY A 50 -44.50 26.37 -24.63
N THR A 51 -43.24 26.79 -24.67
CA THR A 51 -42.50 27.52 -23.61
C THR A 51 -42.68 27.09 -22.15
N GLY A 52 -41.66 26.44 -21.61
CA GLY A 52 -41.54 26.20 -20.17
C GLY A 52 -40.24 25.50 -19.81
N THR A 53 -39.10 26.09 -20.16
CA THR A 53 -37.81 25.71 -19.58
C THR A 53 -37.88 26.02 -18.09
N ARG A 54 -38.29 25.04 -17.27
CA ARG A 54 -38.08 25.10 -15.83
C ARG A 54 -36.58 25.02 -15.61
N SER A 55 -36.00 26.20 -15.34
CA SER A 55 -34.77 26.33 -14.59
C SER A 55 -34.84 25.40 -13.39
N VAL A 56 -34.12 24.30 -13.46
CA VAL A 56 -33.67 23.62 -12.25
C VAL A 56 -32.60 24.55 -11.71
N ASP A 57 -32.88 25.14 -10.55
CA ASP A 57 -31.95 25.98 -9.81
C ASP A 57 -30.59 25.29 -9.76
N SER A 58 -29.65 25.86 -10.48
CA SER A 58 -28.24 25.57 -10.35
C SER A 58 -27.86 25.89 -8.91
N VAL A 59 -27.61 24.84 -8.12
CA VAL A 59 -26.83 24.94 -6.89
C VAL A 59 -25.56 25.72 -7.25
N PRO A 60 -25.16 26.75 -6.47
CA PRO A 60 -23.95 27.49 -6.77
C PRO A 60 -22.77 26.53 -6.82
N ASP A 61 -22.20 26.41 -8.01
CA ASP A 61 -20.97 25.70 -8.31
C ASP A 61 -19.82 26.58 -7.77
N GLU A 62 -19.73 26.75 -6.44
CA GLU A 62 -18.48 27.16 -5.81
C GLU A 62 -17.53 25.97 -5.93
N ALA A 63 -16.98 25.80 -7.14
CA ALA A 63 -15.81 24.98 -7.34
C ALA A 63 -14.72 25.55 -6.42
N SER A 64 -14.53 24.93 -5.25
CA SER A 64 -13.39 25.18 -4.36
C SER A 64 -12.15 25.25 -5.24
N SER A 65 -11.55 26.44 -5.33
CA SER A 65 -10.39 26.69 -6.18
C SER A 65 -9.21 25.92 -5.60
N LEU A 66 -8.95 24.73 -6.14
CA LEU A 66 -7.78 23.96 -5.76
C LEU A 66 -6.49 24.70 -6.18
N PRO A 67 -5.43 24.68 -5.37
CA PRO A 67 -5.32 24.01 -4.08
C PRO A 67 -6.13 24.70 -2.96
N TYR A 68 -6.75 23.90 -2.10
CA TYR A 68 -7.40 24.39 -0.88
C TYR A 68 -6.39 25.11 0.03
N ARG A 69 -6.65 26.38 0.35
CA ARG A 69 -5.74 27.30 1.05
C ARG A 69 -6.42 27.98 2.23
N ALA A 70 -5.64 28.27 3.26
CA ALA A 70 -6.03 29.22 4.30
C ALA A 70 -5.85 30.66 3.80
N ALA A 71 -6.59 31.59 4.39
CA ALA A 71 -6.45 33.03 4.13
C ALA A 71 -5.12 33.59 4.67
N ASP A 72 -4.61 33.05 5.78
CA ASP A 72 -3.28 33.35 6.31
C ASP A 72 -2.24 32.47 5.60
N ASP A 73 -1.28 33.10 4.93
CA ASP A 73 -0.18 32.40 4.25
C ASP A 73 0.70 31.60 5.21
N ALA A 74 0.79 32.00 6.48
CA ALA A 74 1.53 31.25 7.50
C ALA A 74 0.88 29.88 7.83
N GLU A 75 -0.41 29.69 7.52
CA GLU A 75 -1.09 28.40 7.64
C GLU A 75 -0.89 27.51 6.41
N ASN A 76 -0.28 28.01 5.33
CA ASN A 76 -0.10 27.25 4.09
C ASN A 76 1.34 26.69 3.96
N VAL A 77 1.47 25.46 3.46
CA VAL A 77 2.78 24.93 3.03
C VAL A 77 3.17 25.51 1.67
N GLU A 78 4.48 25.63 1.43
CA GLU A 78 5.01 26.15 0.17
C GLU A 78 4.66 25.26 -1.02
N ARG A 79 4.75 23.94 -0.85
CA ARG A 79 4.39 22.94 -1.86
C ARG A 79 3.06 22.29 -1.49
N PRO A 80 1.95 22.61 -2.19
CA PRO A 80 0.68 21.93 -2.00
C PRO A 80 0.81 20.43 -2.25
N LEU A 81 0.15 19.63 -1.43
CA LEU A 81 0.15 18.17 -1.51
C LEU A 81 -1.10 17.64 -2.20
N GLY A 82 -1.04 16.40 -2.65
CA GLY A 82 -2.15 15.76 -3.33
C GLY A 82 -2.18 14.25 -3.14
N LEU A 83 -2.78 13.56 -4.11
CA LEU A 83 -2.96 12.11 -4.11
C LEU A 83 -2.24 11.45 -5.29
N VAL A 84 -1.75 10.23 -5.06
CA VAL A 84 -1.35 9.28 -6.10
C VAL A 84 -2.21 8.04 -5.94
N VAL A 85 -3.05 7.74 -6.92
CA VAL A 85 -3.87 6.53 -6.90
C VAL A 85 -3.26 5.53 -7.87
N ARG A 86 -2.98 4.32 -7.39
CA ARG A 86 -2.37 3.27 -8.20
C ARG A 86 -3.07 1.93 -8.03
N ASN A 87 -3.39 1.30 -9.15
CA ASN A 87 -3.71 -0.11 -9.16
C ASN A 87 -2.41 -0.91 -9.04
N VAL A 88 -2.42 -1.83 -8.08
CA VAL A 88 -1.31 -2.71 -7.80
C VAL A 88 -1.64 -4.19 -7.96
N GLY A 89 -2.91 -4.52 -8.17
CA GLY A 89 -3.40 -5.85 -8.48
C GLY A 89 -3.24 -6.20 -9.96
N SER A 90 -3.60 -7.45 -10.29
CA SER A 90 -3.52 -8.02 -11.64
C SER A 90 -4.72 -7.70 -12.53
N GLU A 91 -5.80 -7.17 -11.95
CA GLU A 91 -7.05 -6.88 -12.65
C GLU A 91 -7.29 -5.37 -12.71
N THR A 92 -7.92 -4.89 -13.78
CA THR A 92 -8.37 -3.51 -13.89
C THR A 92 -9.42 -3.21 -12.80
N ARG A 93 -9.33 -2.03 -12.17
CA ARG A 93 -10.26 -1.62 -11.12
C ARG A 93 -10.85 -0.25 -11.41
N PHE A 94 -12.15 -0.08 -11.17
CA PHE A 94 -12.78 1.23 -11.10
C PHE A 94 -12.82 1.68 -9.64
N ALA A 95 -12.36 2.91 -9.36
CA ALA A 95 -12.37 3.43 -8.01
C ALA A 95 -12.78 4.91 -7.96
N THR A 96 -13.53 5.24 -6.91
CA THR A 96 -13.84 6.60 -6.49
C THR A 96 -12.93 6.98 -5.33
N VAL A 97 -12.29 8.14 -5.41
CA VAL A 97 -11.45 8.70 -4.34
C VAL A 97 -12.01 10.04 -3.89
N VAL A 98 -11.99 10.28 -2.58
CA VAL A 98 -12.52 11.48 -1.93
C VAL A 98 -11.48 12.04 -0.96
N VAL A 99 -11.29 13.36 -0.97
CA VAL A 99 -10.57 14.10 0.08
C VAL A 99 -11.54 15.05 0.75
N SER A 100 -11.62 15.00 2.08
CA SER A 100 -12.50 15.83 2.89
C SER A 100 -11.79 16.43 4.09
N TRP A 101 -12.39 17.49 4.64
CA TRP A 101 -11.98 18.11 5.89
C TRP A 101 -13.21 18.43 6.74
N GLY A 102 -13.42 17.67 7.81
CA GLY A 102 -14.69 17.71 8.54
C GLY A 102 -15.85 17.28 7.63
N GLU A 103 -16.87 18.12 7.50
CA GLU A 103 -18.03 17.87 6.63
C GLU A 103 -17.83 18.37 5.19
N GLU A 104 -16.74 19.10 4.92
CA GLU A 104 -16.45 19.68 3.61
C GLU A 104 -15.76 18.66 2.70
N THR A 105 -16.34 18.41 1.51
CA THR A 105 -15.67 17.63 0.46
C THR A 105 -14.83 18.54 -0.41
N LEU A 106 -13.52 18.36 -0.40
CA LEU A 106 -12.57 19.19 -1.14
C LEU A 106 -12.30 18.64 -2.54
N PHE A 107 -12.28 17.32 -2.68
CA PHE A 107 -11.98 16.66 -3.94
C PHE A 107 -12.74 15.34 -4.06
N VAL A 108 -13.26 15.06 -5.25
CA VAL A 108 -13.79 13.75 -5.62
C VAL A 108 -13.45 13.46 -7.08
N ASP A 109 -12.93 12.26 -7.34
CA ASP A 109 -12.73 11.75 -8.70
C ASP A 109 -13.13 10.28 -8.77
N SER A 110 -13.51 9.82 -9.96
CA SER A 110 -13.84 8.41 -10.21
C SER A 110 -13.28 7.98 -11.55
N ALA A 111 -12.52 6.90 -11.53
CA ALA A 111 -11.65 6.53 -12.64
C ALA A 111 -11.44 5.03 -12.71
N GLU A 112 -11.19 4.56 -13.93
CA GLU A 112 -10.65 3.23 -14.19
C GLU A 112 -9.12 3.26 -14.13
N TYR A 113 -8.55 2.23 -13.50
CA TYR A 113 -7.12 2.03 -13.30
C TYR A 113 -6.74 0.65 -13.85
N ALA A 114 -6.01 0.64 -14.96
CA ALA A 114 -5.53 -0.59 -15.59
C ALA A 114 -4.60 -1.38 -14.66
N SER A 115 -4.48 -2.70 -14.83
CA SER A 115 -3.50 -3.51 -14.08
C SER A 115 -2.06 -3.28 -14.54
N GLU A 116 -1.88 -2.84 -15.79
CA GLU A 116 -0.58 -2.61 -16.42
C GLU A 116 -0.53 -1.28 -17.17
N GLY A 117 0.65 -0.93 -17.69
CA GLY A 117 0.85 0.29 -18.48
C GLY A 117 0.90 1.56 -17.65
N THR A 118 0.64 2.71 -18.29
CA THR A 118 0.66 4.04 -17.65
C THR A 118 -0.63 4.34 -16.89
N ASP A 119 -1.75 3.80 -17.36
CA ASP A 119 -3.08 4.09 -16.83
C ASP A 119 -3.38 3.38 -15.50
N ARG A 120 -2.46 2.52 -15.05
CA ARG A 120 -2.47 1.94 -13.71
C ARG A 120 -2.24 2.97 -12.59
N THR A 121 -1.77 4.18 -12.91
CA THR A 121 -1.46 5.20 -11.90
C THR A 121 -1.94 6.56 -12.36
N ARG A 122 -2.72 7.23 -11.52
CA ARG A 122 -3.11 8.63 -11.71
C ARG A 122 -2.57 9.47 -10.57
N ARG A 123 -2.22 10.71 -10.89
CA ARG A 123 -1.71 11.69 -9.93
C ARG A 123 -2.64 12.89 -9.92
N TYR A 124 -2.99 13.33 -8.73
CA TYR A 124 -3.79 14.51 -8.45
C TYR A 124 -2.94 15.45 -7.61
N PRO A 125 -1.97 16.15 -8.23
CA PRO A 125 -1.06 17.03 -7.50
C PRO A 125 -1.79 18.30 -7.06
N GLY A 126 -1.29 18.92 -5.99
CA GLY A 126 -1.71 20.25 -5.56
C GLY A 126 -3.19 20.39 -5.23
N LEU A 127 -3.72 19.44 -4.46
CA LEU A 127 -5.09 19.49 -3.95
C LEU A 127 -5.19 20.41 -2.73
N VAL A 128 -4.21 20.36 -1.83
CA VAL A 128 -4.30 21.03 -0.52
C VAL A 128 -2.97 21.68 -0.16
N ALA A 129 -3.01 22.97 0.12
CA ALA A 129 -1.86 23.75 0.60
C ALA A 129 -2.00 24.13 2.08
N ARG A 130 -3.23 24.23 2.59
CA ARG A 130 -3.47 24.52 4.00
C ARG A 130 -2.91 23.39 4.88
N ARG A 131 -2.16 23.75 5.93
CA ARG A 131 -1.66 22.81 6.93
C ARG A 131 -2.82 22.15 7.67
N GLY A 132 -2.75 20.84 7.85
CA GLY A 132 -3.81 20.10 8.51
C GLY A 132 -3.78 18.61 8.25
N VAL A 133 -4.82 17.92 8.72
CA VAL A 133 -5.05 16.49 8.46
C VAL A 133 -6.39 16.37 7.75
N TYR A 134 -6.36 15.76 6.57
CA TYR A 134 -7.49 15.62 5.67
C TYR A 134 -7.82 14.14 5.54
N ASP A 135 -9.10 13.80 5.59
CA ASP A 135 -9.55 12.44 5.43
C ASP A 135 -9.48 12.06 3.95
N VAL A 136 -8.93 10.87 3.69
CA VAL A 136 -8.85 10.30 2.35
C VAL A 136 -9.62 8.99 2.38
N PHE A 137 -10.66 8.91 1.56
CA PHE A 137 -11.50 7.74 1.40
C PHE A 137 -11.41 7.25 -0.04
N ALA A 138 -11.36 5.94 -0.22
CA ALA A 138 -11.41 5.32 -1.53
C ALA A 138 -12.33 4.10 -1.49
N GLU A 139 -13.12 3.92 -2.55
CA GLU A 139 -14.04 2.81 -2.75
C GLU A 139 -13.91 2.31 -4.18
N THR A 140 -13.78 1.00 -4.35
CA THR A 140 -13.81 0.33 -5.65
C THR A 140 -15.23 -0.09 -6.03
N ASP A 141 -15.47 -0.38 -7.29
CA ASP A 141 -16.80 -0.74 -7.80
C ASP A 141 -17.34 -2.09 -7.29
N ASP A 142 -16.46 -2.98 -6.84
CA ASP A 142 -16.76 -4.22 -6.10
C ASP A 142 -17.01 -3.97 -4.59
N GLY A 143 -16.94 -2.72 -4.12
CA GLY A 143 -17.29 -2.30 -2.76
C GLY A 143 -16.17 -2.45 -1.73
N VAL A 144 -14.93 -2.72 -2.16
CA VAL A 144 -13.77 -2.66 -1.26
C VAL A 144 -13.49 -1.21 -0.92
N THR A 145 -13.29 -0.92 0.36
CA THR A 145 -13.11 0.45 0.86
C THR A 145 -11.82 0.58 1.65
N GLY A 146 -11.22 1.77 1.61
CA GLY A 146 -10.04 2.11 2.37
C GLY A 146 -10.10 3.55 2.87
N ARG A 147 -9.55 3.77 4.06
CA ARG A 147 -9.44 5.08 4.70
C ARG A 147 -8.03 5.36 5.14
N GLY A 148 -7.64 6.62 5.09
CA GLY A 148 -6.40 7.12 5.66
C GLY A 148 -6.42 8.63 5.70
N ALA A 149 -5.23 9.23 5.78
CA ALA A 149 -5.12 10.67 5.91
C ALA A 149 -4.10 11.25 4.93
N LEU A 150 -4.41 12.43 4.41
CA LEU A 150 -3.45 13.34 3.79
C LEU A 150 -3.06 14.37 4.86
N ARG A 151 -1.84 14.25 5.39
CA ARG A 151 -1.26 15.23 6.31
C ARG A 151 -0.49 16.25 5.52
N VAL A 152 -0.92 17.50 5.60
CA VAL A 152 -0.27 18.62 4.93
C VAL A 152 0.62 19.31 5.95
N ASP A 153 1.88 18.92 5.94
CA ASP A 153 2.94 19.49 6.76
C ASP A 153 4.25 19.54 5.95
N GLY A 154 5.33 20.00 6.58
CA GLY A 154 6.63 20.13 5.92
C GLY A 154 7.41 18.82 5.74
N VAL A 155 6.90 17.67 6.20
CA VAL A 155 7.66 16.40 6.24
C VAL A 155 6.99 15.27 5.45
N HIS A 156 5.68 15.28 5.28
CA HIS A 156 4.95 14.28 4.51
C HIS A 156 4.94 14.58 3.00
N ALA A 157 4.98 13.52 2.19
CA ALA A 157 4.80 13.59 0.75
C ALA A 157 3.31 13.48 0.36
N ASP A 158 3.01 13.31 -0.93
CA ASP A 158 1.63 13.04 -1.38
C ASP A 158 1.12 11.72 -0.79
N ALA A 159 -0.18 11.65 -0.47
CA ALA A 159 -0.78 10.40 -0.01
C ALA A 159 -0.97 9.46 -1.21
N THR A 160 -0.62 8.19 -1.01
CA THR A 160 -0.77 7.11 -1.99
C THR A 160 -1.96 6.25 -1.62
N VAL A 161 -2.88 6.07 -2.57
CA VAL A 161 -3.98 5.11 -2.51
C VAL A 161 -3.59 3.92 -3.39
N GLU A 162 -3.45 2.75 -2.80
CA GLU A 162 -3.18 1.51 -3.52
C GLU A 162 -4.44 0.66 -3.60
N LEU A 163 -4.76 0.19 -4.80
CA LEU A 163 -5.94 -0.61 -5.11
C LEU A 163 -5.51 -2.04 -5.47
N ASP A 164 -6.03 -3.01 -4.74
CA ASP A 164 -5.94 -4.45 -5.04
C ASP A 164 -7.15 -5.17 -4.41
N GLY A 165 -7.02 -6.42 -3.95
CA GLY A 165 -8.01 -7.09 -3.09
C GLY A 165 -8.31 -6.39 -1.75
N ASP A 166 -7.62 -5.27 -1.47
CA ASP A 166 -7.84 -4.34 -0.35
C ASP A 166 -7.57 -2.90 -0.85
N VAL A 167 -7.93 -1.87 -0.08
CA VAL A 167 -7.62 -0.47 -0.43
C VAL A 167 -6.79 0.16 0.69
N ARG A 168 -5.54 0.51 0.37
CA ARG A 168 -4.59 1.05 1.35
C ARG A 168 -4.30 2.50 1.07
N VAL A 169 -4.53 3.36 2.06
CA VAL A 169 -4.22 4.78 1.99
C VAL A 169 -3.05 5.08 2.93
N ARG A 170 -1.92 5.52 2.37
CA ARG A 170 -0.68 5.73 3.11
C ARG A 170 0.08 6.95 2.64
N GLN A 171 0.88 7.54 3.51
CA GLN A 171 1.63 8.74 3.18
C GLN A 171 3.10 8.59 3.56
N ALA A 172 3.97 8.71 2.56
CA ALA A 172 5.40 8.56 2.79
C ALA A 172 5.95 9.75 3.58
N VAL A 173 6.87 9.45 4.50
CA VAL A 173 7.70 10.43 5.19
C VAL A 173 9.15 10.04 4.91
N ARG A 174 9.89 10.93 4.25
CA ARG A 174 11.33 10.74 4.02
C ARG A 174 12.06 11.34 5.22
N CYS A 175 12.61 10.50 6.08
CA CYS A 175 13.13 10.95 7.37
C CYS A 175 14.65 10.76 7.48
N ALA A 176 15.34 11.86 7.76
CA ALA A 176 16.59 11.84 8.52
C ALA A 176 16.24 11.78 10.03
N PRO A 177 17.21 11.66 10.97
CA PRO A 177 16.89 11.57 12.39
C PRO A 177 16.23 12.84 12.94
N ASP A 178 16.20 13.94 12.18
CA ASP A 178 15.62 15.22 12.61
C ASP A 178 14.32 15.57 11.86
N CYS A 179 13.47 14.58 11.54
CA CYS A 179 12.24 14.77 10.76
C CYS A 179 11.06 15.45 11.52
N GLY A 180 11.35 16.54 12.23
CA GLY A 180 10.36 17.32 12.95
C GLY A 180 9.55 16.47 13.94
N PRO A 181 8.20 16.60 13.98
CA PRO A 181 7.36 15.99 15.01
C PRO A 181 7.21 14.47 14.90
N VAL A 182 7.70 13.86 13.81
CA VAL A 182 7.72 12.40 13.64
C VAL A 182 8.95 11.79 14.31
N SER A 183 10.03 12.54 14.46
CA SER A 183 11.25 12.05 15.10
C SER A 183 11.18 12.11 16.62
N VAL A 184 11.77 11.11 17.27
CA VAL A 184 12.09 11.08 18.70
C VAL A 184 13.61 11.21 18.91
N GLY A 185 14.38 11.31 17.83
CA GLY A 185 15.84 11.41 17.81
C GLY A 185 16.49 10.17 17.20
N GLY A 186 17.81 10.13 17.25
CA GLY A 186 18.61 9.06 16.71
C GLY A 186 19.93 9.56 16.14
N ASP A 187 20.75 8.62 15.71
CA ASP A 187 22.09 8.91 15.21
C ASP A 187 22.32 8.21 13.87
N ALA A 188 23.08 8.88 13.01
CA ALA A 188 23.59 8.30 11.77
C ALA A 188 25.09 8.49 11.68
N ARG A 189 25.77 7.51 11.08
CA ARG A 189 27.18 7.61 10.71
C ARG A 189 27.30 7.44 9.22
N PRO A 190 27.93 8.38 8.50
CA PRO A 190 28.17 8.22 7.08
C PRO A 190 28.81 6.87 6.77
N PHE A 191 28.29 6.17 5.77
CA PHE A 191 28.84 4.89 5.33
C PHE A 191 29.11 4.92 3.83
N GLY A 192 30.36 4.66 3.45
CA GLY A 192 30.80 4.63 2.06
C GLY A 192 30.77 6.02 1.42
N ASN A 193 29.63 6.38 0.83
CA ASN A 193 29.42 7.69 0.22
C ASN A 193 29.34 8.76 1.32
N PRO A 194 30.18 9.82 1.30
CA PRO A 194 30.14 10.89 2.30
C PRO A 194 28.80 11.65 2.31
N ARG A 195 27.99 11.53 1.25
CA ARG A 195 26.63 12.10 1.23
C ARG A 195 25.60 11.21 1.91
N TRP A 196 25.83 9.91 2.09
CA TRP A 196 24.88 9.06 2.81
C TRP A 196 24.84 9.48 4.29
N PRO A 197 23.66 9.60 4.95
CA PRO A 197 22.33 9.14 4.52
C PRO A 197 21.55 10.05 3.56
N GLU A 198 22.12 11.18 3.13
CA GLU A 198 21.50 12.11 2.19
C GLU A 198 21.54 11.61 0.72
N VAL A 199 20.36 11.72 0.09
CA VAL A 199 20.08 11.78 -1.36
C VAL A 199 20.16 10.47 -2.17
N ASP A 200 18.97 10.01 -2.58
CA ASP A 200 18.62 9.38 -3.85
C ASP A 200 19.55 8.31 -4.42
N ALA A 201 19.99 7.34 -3.63
CA ALA A 201 20.45 6.08 -4.21
C ALA A 201 19.21 5.33 -4.76
N TRP A 202 19.02 5.39 -6.08
CA TRP A 202 17.91 4.73 -6.79
C TRP A 202 18.05 3.20 -6.83
N ALA A 203 19.26 2.68 -6.55
CA ALA A 203 19.56 1.25 -6.60
C ALA A 203 20.22 0.78 -5.29
N GLY A 204 19.70 -0.31 -4.73
CA GLY A 204 20.15 -0.93 -3.50
C GLY A 204 19.03 -1.50 -2.66
N TYR A 205 19.28 -1.70 -1.37
CA TYR A 205 18.30 -2.13 -0.40
C TYR A 205 17.45 -0.93 0.06
N GLY A 206 16.17 -0.94 -0.29
CA GLY A 206 15.20 0.04 0.18
C GLY A 206 14.43 -0.54 1.35
N VAL A 207 14.38 0.15 2.48
CA VAL A 207 13.61 -0.27 3.65
C VAL A 207 12.52 0.76 3.92
N THR A 208 11.30 0.30 4.13
CA THR A 208 10.18 1.15 4.56
C THR A 208 9.51 0.55 5.77
N VAL A 209 9.03 1.39 6.69
CA VAL A 209 8.26 0.96 7.86
C VAL A 209 6.95 1.74 7.91
N ALA A 210 5.84 1.05 7.65
CA ALA A 210 4.50 1.61 7.73
C ALA A 210 3.95 1.51 9.15
N ASN A 211 3.39 2.58 9.70
CA ASN A 211 2.49 2.45 10.84
C ASN A 211 1.10 2.04 10.32
N ALA A 212 0.85 0.73 10.35
CA ALA A 212 -0.40 0.13 9.90
C ALA A 212 -1.49 0.10 10.99
N GLY A 213 -1.13 0.45 12.23
CA GLY A 213 -2.06 0.53 13.35
C GLY A 213 -2.86 1.82 13.41
N ALA A 214 -3.87 1.86 14.28
CA ALA A 214 -4.73 3.01 14.50
C ALA A 214 -4.12 4.11 15.42
N GLU A 215 -2.97 3.84 16.04
CA GLU A 215 -2.36 4.71 17.04
C GLU A 215 -0.94 5.13 16.63
N ARG A 216 -0.47 6.25 17.18
CA ARG A 216 0.95 6.60 17.12
C ARG A 216 1.75 5.59 17.93
N ARG A 217 2.77 4.99 17.32
CA ARG A 217 3.64 4.01 17.98
C ARG A 217 5.08 4.44 17.88
N GLU A 218 5.84 4.24 18.95
CA GLU A 218 7.28 4.42 18.88
C GLU A 218 7.90 3.27 18.10
N VAL A 219 8.77 3.60 17.15
CA VAL A 219 9.45 2.67 16.26
C VAL A 219 10.94 3.00 16.32
N ARG A 220 11.76 2.02 16.67
CA ARG A 220 13.21 2.10 16.56
C ARG A 220 13.68 1.29 15.37
N VAL A 221 14.55 1.87 14.56
CA VAL A 221 15.12 1.23 13.37
C VAL A 221 16.63 1.34 13.41
N ASP A 222 17.29 0.19 13.38
CA ASP A 222 18.75 0.07 13.37
C ASP A 222 19.21 -0.60 12.06
N PHE A 223 20.17 0.04 11.40
CA PHE A 223 20.87 -0.51 10.24
C PHE A 223 22.32 -0.79 10.62
N GLU A 224 22.72 -2.05 10.57
CA GLU A 224 24.10 -2.49 10.65
C GLU A 224 24.60 -2.82 9.24
N ILE A 225 25.62 -2.10 8.76
CA ILE A 225 26.22 -2.30 7.44
C ILE A 225 27.66 -2.80 7.62
N ASP A 226 27.97 -3.94 7.02
CA ASP A 226 29.28 -4.61 7.10
C ASP A 226 29.75 -4.79 8.57
N GLY A 227 28.83 -5.08 9.48
CA GLY A 227 29.12 -5.31 10.91
C GLY A 227 29.21 -4.06 11.77
N ARG A 228 28.85 -2.88 11.23
CA ARG A 228 28.90 -1.60 11.95
C ARG A 228 27.54 -0.92 11.94
N THR A 229 27.06 -0.46 13.10
CA THR A 229 25.88 0.39 13.19
C THR A 229 26.09 1.67 12.38
N ALA A 230 25.24 1.86 11.39
CA ALA A 230 25.23 3.00 10.49
C ALA A 230 24.06 3.94 10.77
N LEU A 231 22.88 3.41 11.11
CA LEU A 231 21.71 4.17 11.58
C LEU A 231 21.16 3.56 12.88
N ASP A 232 20.75 4.41 13.81
CA ASP A 232 19.90 4.07 14.95
C ASP A 232 18.89 5.21 15.14
N TYR A 233 17.70 5.05 14.54
CA TYR A 233 16.67 6.08 14.50
C TYR A 233 15.46 5.71 15.34
N ARG A 234 14.82 6.71 15.94
CA ARG A 234 13.59 6.56 16.71
C ARG A 234 12.53 7.51 16.18
N TYR A 235 11.35 6.97 15.92
CA TYR A 235 10.22 7.71 15.37
C TYR A 235 8.95 7.43 16.14
N ARG A 236 7.99 8.34 16.05
CA ARG A 236 6.60 8.16 16.51
C ARG A 236 5.62 8.50 15.38
N PRO A 237 5.62 7.73 14.28
CA PRO A 237 4.80 8.02 13.11
C PRO A 237 3.29 8.02 13.43
N PRO A 238 2.52 8.98 12.89
CA PRO A 238 1.06 8.90 12.85
C PRO A 238 0.54 7.64 12.12
N PRO A 239 -0.72 7.23 12.37
CA PRO A 239 -1.38 6.17 11.61
C PRO A 239 -1.36 6.42 10.10
N GLY A 240 -1.02 5.40 9.30
CA GLY A 240 -0.95 5.48 7.85
C GLY A 240 0.32 6.13 7.30
N SER A 241 1.24 6.61 8.15
CA SER A 241 2.53 7.12 7.70
C SER A 241 3.50 5.99 7.37
N VAL A 242 4.30 6.16 6.32
CA VAL A 242 5.33 5.21 5.87
C VAL A 242 6.70 5.87 5.97
N LEU A 243 7.47 5.46 6.97
CA LEU A 243 8.86 5.88 7.11
C LEU A 243 9.67 5.28 5.95
N THR A 244 10.31 6.15 5.17
CA THR A 244 11.18 5.76 4.05
C THR A 244 12.62 6.07 4.42
N PHE A 245 13.45 5.03 4.47
CA PHE A 245 14.85 5.13 4.89
C PHE A 245 15.80 5.29 3.69
N PRO A 246 17.01 5.83 3.91
CA PRO A 246 18.04 5.89 2.89
C PRO A 246 18.35 4.50 2.31
N THR A 247 18.42 4.41 0.99
CA THR A 247 18.81 3.19 0.30
C THR A 247 20.27 2.83 0.61
N VAL A 248 20.53 1.56 0.92
CA VAL A 248 21.89 1.04 1.11
C VAL A 248 22.36 0.38 -0.19
N PRO A 249 23.54 0.72 -0.74
CA PRO A 249 24.03 0.10 -1.97
C PRO A 249 24.05 -1.44 -1.92
N PRO A 250 23.80 -2.14 -3.05
CA PRO A 250 23.89 -3.59 -3.11
C PRO A 250 25.34 -4.07 -2.89
N LEU A 251 25.55 -5.39 -2.76
CA LEU A 251 26.85 -6.01 -2.46
C LEU A 251 27.40 -5.68 -1.06
N ARG A 252 26.54 -5.21 -0.16
CA ARG A 252 26.86 -4.94 1.25
C ARG A 252 26.12 -5.91 2.14
N ARG A 253 26.69 -6.23 3.31
CA ARG A 253 25.97 -7.01 4.33
C ARG A 253 25.16 -6.05 5.17
N LEU A 254 23.89 -5.92 4.88
CA LEU A 254 22.95 -5.13 5.65
C LEU A 254 22.19 -6.05 6.61
N ARG A 255 22.20 -5.71 7.90
CA ARG A 255 21.23 -6.20 8.87
C ARG A 255 20.30 -5.05 9.25
N VAL A 256 19.00 -5.30 9.19
CA VAL A 256 17.96 -4.37 9.59
C VAL A 256 17.30 -4.92 10.84
N THR A 257 17.25 -4.12 11.90
CA THR A 257 16.43 -4.39 13.08
C THR A 257 15.34 -3.33 13.16
N VAL A 258 14.09 -3.75 13.39
CA VAL A 258 12.99 -2.86 13.72
C VAL A 258 12.35 -3.33 15.03
N GLU A 259 12.21 -2.41 15.98
CA GLU A 259 11.60 -2.65 17.30
C GLU A 259 10.37 -1.73 17.45
N ALA A 260 9.23 -2.33 17.78
CA ALA A 260 7.99 -1.61 18.07
C ALA A 260 7.05 -2.49 18.91
N ALA A 261 6.23 -1.88 19.77
CA ALA A 261 5.20 -2.59 20.57
C ALA A 261 5.73 -3.78 21.40
N GLY A 262 7.00 -3.74 21.82
CA GLY A 262 7.64 -4.84 22.58
C GLY A 262 8.09 -6.02 21.72
N ASP A 263 7.86 -5.97 20.41
CA ASP A 263 8.34 -6.94 19.43
C ASP A 263 9.61 -6.45 18.72
N ARG A 264 10.36 -7.39 18.17
CA ARG A 264 11.59 -7.14 17.43
C ARG A 264 11.63 -8.01 16.19
N TRP A 265 11.65 -7.35 15.04
CA TRP A 265 11.93 -7.98 13.76
C TRP A 265 13.39 -7.74 13.36
N SER A 266 14.04 -8.77 12.80
CA SER A 266 15.40 -8.68 12.27
C SER A 266 15.52 -9.42 10.95
N GLY A 267 16.13 -8.78 9.96
CA GLY A 267 16.42 -9.37 8.66
C GLY A 267 17.85 -9.07 8.21
N ARG A 268 18.40 -9.97 7.38
CA ARG A 268 19.72 -9.80 6.76
C ARG A 268 19.59 -9.84 5.25
N LEU A 269 20.23 -8.88 4.60
CA LEU A 269 20.32 -8.71 3.16
C LEU A 269 21.81 -8.65 2.78
N ASP A 270 22.28 -9.59 1.98
CA ASP A 270 23.67 -9.64 1.49
C ASP A 270 23.76 -10.00 0.00
N GLU A 271 22.78 -9.53 -0.77
CA GLU A 271 22.60 -9.81 -2.20
C GLU A 271 23.39 -8.86 -3.12
N ASP A 272 23.78 -9.33 -4.30
CA ASP A 272 24.35 -8.52 -5.38
C ASP A 272 23.34 -7.59 -6.08
N ARG A 273 22.06 -7.60 -5.65
CA ARG A 273 20.94 -6.90 -6.27
C ARG A 273 20.14 -6.10 -5.26
N SER A 274 19.43 -5.10 -5.79
CA SER A 274 18.46 -4.31 -5.03
C SER A 274 17.34 -5.17 -4.48
N VAL A 275 16.94 -4.92 -3.23
CA VAL A 275 15.80 -5.56 -2.56
C VAL A 275 14.99 -4.49 -1.87
N ALA A 276 13.67 -4.49 -2.06
CA ALA A 276 12.77 -3.67 -1.26
C ALA A 276 12.26 -4.50 -0.07
N LEU A 277 12.40 -3.97 1.14
CA LEU A 277 11.95 -4.57 2.38
C LEU A 277 10.85 -3.69 3.00
N PRO A 278 9.57 -3.93 2.64
CA PRO A 278 8.45 -3.25 3.24
C PRO A 278 8.08 -3.93 4.56
N LEU A 279 8.13 -3.18 5.65
CA LEU A 279 7.73 -3.59 6.99
C LEU A 279 6.53 -2.78 7.44
N ALA A 280 5.71 -3.37 8.31
CA ALA A 280 4.59 -2.73 8.98
C ALA A 280 4.71 -2.94 10.48
N VAL A 281 4.25 -1.95 11.24
CA VAL A 281 4.09 -2.01 12.69
C VAL A 281 2.64 -1.72 13.06
N ASP A 282 2.13 -2.46 14.03
CA ASP A 282 0.83 -2.24 14.64
C ASP A 282 0.81 -2.75 16.10
N ALA A 283 -0.35 -3.15 16.62
CA ALA A 283 -0.47 -3.66 17.98
C ALA A 283 0.10 -5.08 18.13
N ASP A 284 0.19 -5.85 17.05
CA ASP A 284 0.64 -7.24 17.06
C ASP A 284 2.16 -7.38 16.93
N GLY A 285 2.87 -6.29 16.61
CA GLY A 285 4.33 -6.25 16.51
C GLY A 285 4.81 -5.75 15.14
N VAL A 286 5.90 -6.35 14.66
CA VAL A 286 6.57 -5.94 13.42
C VAL A 286 6.54 -7.09 12.40
N ARG A 287 6.07 -6.80 11.19
CA ARG A 287 5.91 -7.82 10.12
C ARG A 287 6.27 -7.28 8.74
N ILE A 288 6.41 -8.18 7.77
CA ILE A 288 6.44 -7.80 6.35
C ILE A 288 5.08 -7.16 6.01
N ASP A 289 5.14 -5.96 5.43
CA ASP A 289 3.98 -5.22 4.99
C ASP A 289 3.47 -5.77 3.66
N ALA A 290 2.62 -6.79 3.77
CA ALA A 290 2.16 -7.58 2.64
C ALA A 290 0.67 -7.44 2.39
N TRP A 291 0.26 -7.75 1.17
CA TRP A 291 -1.13 -7.91 0.77
C TRP A 291 -1.70 -9.25 1.25
N PRO A 292 -3.02 -9.36 1.50
CA PRO A 292 -3.61 -10.59 2.06
C PRO A 292 -3.40 -11.84 1.20
N ASP A 293 -3.29 -11.68 -0.11
CA ASP A 293 -3.09 -12.71 -1.13
C ASP A 293 -1.60 -12.94 -1.48
N ALA A 294 -0.69 -12.33 -0.72
CA ALA A 294 0.73 -12.41 -1.01
C ALA A 294 1.24 -13.86 -1.03
N GLY A 295 1.97 -14.20 -2.08
CA GLY A 295 2.46 -15.54 -2.35
C GLY A 295 3.11 -15.59 -3.74
N ALA A 296 3.57 -16.75 -4.17
CA ALA A 296 4.09 -16.87 -5.52
C ALA A 296 3.98 -18.26 -6.12
N ASP A 297 3.69 -18.31 -7.42
CA ASP A 297 3.84 -19.51 -8.23
C ASP A 297 5.33 -19.71 -8.56
N LEU A 298 5.79 -20.95 -8.69
CA LEU A 298 7.13 -21.25 -9.19
C LEU A 298 7.07 -21.45 -10.69
N ARG A 299 7.95 -20.77 -11.42
CA ARG A 299 8.26 -21.08 -12.82
C ARG A 299 9.74 -21.35 -12.97
N PHE A 300 10.12 -22.62 -13.13
CA PHE A 300 11.51 -23.04 -13.27
C PHE A 300 11.79 -23.38 -14.73
N ARG A 301 12.70 -22.64 -15.39
CA ARG A 301 13.08 -22.83 -16.78
C ARG A 301 14.51 -23.33 -16.91
N ASN A 302 14.71 -24.45 -17.60
CA ASN A 302 16.02 -24.90 -18.05
C ASN A 302 16.34 -24.31 -19.43
N GLU A 303 17.46 -23.61 -19.54
CA GLU A 303 17.94 -22.96 -20.76
C GLU A 303 19.26 -23.57 -21.28
N GLY A 304 19.80 -24.58 -20.58
CA GLY A 304 20.95 -25.34 -21.07
C GLY A 304 20.60 -26.82 -21.27
N GLY A 305 21.61 -27.69 -21.24
CA GLY A 305 21.41 -29.14 -21.41
C GLY A 305 20.58 -29.80 -20.29
N PRO A 306 20.18 -31.08 -20.47
CA PRO A 306 19.45 -31.85 -19.47
C PRO A 306 20.13 -31.81 -18.09
N ARG A 307 19.34 -31.63 -17.03
CA ARG A 307 19.84 -31.47 -15.66
C ARG A 307 18.77 -31.73 -14.61
N THR A 308 19.18 -32.10 -13.42
CA THR A 308 18.33 -32.07 -12.23
C THR A 308 18.32 -30.66 -11.67
N ALA A 309 17.14 -30.08 -11.52
CA ALA A 309 16.92 -28.76 -10.97
C ALA A 309 16.17 -28.84 -9.66
N GLY A 310 16.47 -27.94 -8.71
CA GLY A 310 15.78 -27.89 -7.44
C GLY A 310 15.78 -26.51 -6.81
N ILE A 311 14.80 -26.26 -5.95
CA ILE A 311 14.69 -25.08 -5.12
C ILE A 311 14.11 -25.46 -3.76
N VAL A 312 14.71 -24.93 -2.69
CA VAL A 312 14.23 -25.03 -1.31
C VAL A 312 14.07 -23.62 -0.77
N LEU A 313 12.88 -23.30 -0.28
CA LEU A 313 12.61 -22.05 0.41
C LEU A 313 12.64 -22.26 1.90
N ARG A 314 13.38 -21.40 2.60
CA ARG A 314 13.40 -21.34 4.06
C ARG A 314 12.87 -20.01 4.55
N ARG A 315 12.06 -20.04 5.61
CA ARG A 315 11.59 -18.88 6.35
C ARG A 315 11.94 -19.11 7.80
N ASP A 316 12.62 -18.14 8.42
CA ASP A 316 13.04 -18.22 9.83
C ASP A 316 13.86 -19.50 10.15
N GLY A 317 14.63 -19.97 9.17
CA GLY A 317 15.44 -21.20 9.25
C GLY A 317 14.69 -22.49 8.91
N GLU A 318 13.35 -22.48 8.99
CA GLU A 318 12.50 -23.63 8.70
C GLU A 318 12.19 -23.77 7.21
N ARG A 319 12.02 -25.01 6.73
CA ARG A 319 11.69 -25.27 5.32
C ARG A 319 10.23 -24.93 5.07
N ALA A 320 9.98 -23.90 4.26
CA ALA A 320 8.65 -23.46 3.87
C ALA A 320 8.12 -24.17 2.61
N ALA A 321 8.99 -24.40 1.62
CA ALA A 321 8.62 -25.08 0.38
C ALA A 321 9.86 -25.77 -0.24
N ALA A 322 9.63 -26.78 -1.08
CA ALA A 322 10.70 -27.41 -1.86
C ALA A 322 10.15 -28.03 -3.14
N TRP A 323 10.94 -27.97 -4.21
CA TRP A 323 10.64 -28.60 -5.48
C TRP A 323 11.92 -29.10 -6.13
N SER A 324 11.85 -30.23 -6.83
CA SER A 324 12.95 -30.77 -7.63
C SER A 324 12.41 -31.60 -8.79
N SER A 325 13.05 -31.51 -9.96
CA SER A 325 12.75 -32.35 -11.12
C SER A 325 13.94 -32.43 -12.05
N ASP A 326 14.01 -33.50 -12.83
CA ASP A 326 14.82 -33.51 -14.04
C ASP A 326 14.11 -32.69 -15.11
N LEU A 327 14.88 -31.83 -15.80
CA LEU A 327 14.39 -30.96 -16.87
C LEU A 327 15.22 -31.16 -18.13
N ALA A 328 14.54 -31.42 -19.24
CA ALA A 328 15.13 -31.40 -20.57
C ALA A 328 15.57 -29.98 -20.98
N SER A 329 16.34 -29.90 -22.05
CA SER A 329 16.78 -28.62 -22.60
C SER A 329 15.59 -27.78 -23.06
N GLY A 330 15.47 -26.55 -22.56
CA GLY A 330 14.36 -25.64 -22.89
C GLY A 330 13.08 -25.88 -22.09
N GLU A 331 13.02 -26.93 -21.27
CA GLU A 331 11.82 -27.29 -20.51
C GLU A 331 11.51 -26.26 -19.41
N THR A 332 10.22 -26.05 -19.16
CA THR A 332 9.73 -25.21 -18.07
C THR A 332 8.78 -26.02 -17.20
N ALA A 333 9.05 -26.07 -15.90
CA ALA A 333 8.12 -26.56 -14.91
C ALA A 333 7.42 -25.40 -14.21
N THR A 334 6.15 -25.59 -13.89
CA THR A 334 5.34 -24.64 -13.13
C THR A 334 4.74 -25.34 -11.92
N VAL A 335 4.77 -24.71 -10.76
CA VAL A 335 4.09 -25.17 -9.55
C VAL A 335 3.28 -24.01 -9.01
N GLU A 336 1.95 -24.18 -8.98
CA GLU A 336 1.05 -23.17 -8.43
C GLU A 336 1.19 -23.09 -6.90
N GLU A 337 1.02 -21.89 -6.36
CA GLU A 337 1.04 -21.59 -4.92
C GLU A 337 2.28 -22.10 -4.18
N PHE A 338 3.42 -22.14 -4.89
CA PHE A 338 4.66 -22.68 -4.35
C PHE A 338 5.17 -21.92 -3.12
N VAL A 339 5.07 -20.59 -3.10
CA VAL A 339 5.36 -19.78 -1.92
C VAL A 339 4.06 -19.55 -1.15
N PRO A 340 3.95 -20.08 0.07
CA PRO A 340 2.66 -20.20 0.76
C PRO A 340 2.11 -18.89 1.34
N GLY A 341 2.89 -17.81 1.32
CA GLY A 341 2.48 -16.58 1.98
C GLY A 341 3.51 -15.46 1.91
N PRO A 342 3.23 -14.32 2.57
CA PRO A 342 4.18 -13.25 2.70
C PRO A 342 5.31 -13.57 3.67
N GLY A 343 6.50 -13.03 3.38
CA GLY A 343 7.66 -13.24 4.24
C GLY A 343 8.99 -12.87 3.59
N LEU A 344 10.03 -12.93 4.41
CA LEU A 344 11.42 -12.94 3.98
C LEU A 344 11.89 -14.39 3.87
N TYR A 345 12.19 -14.82 2.65
CA TYR A 345 12.59 -16.19 2.36
C TYR A 345 14.04 -16.26 1.92
N ARG A 346 14.74 -17.32 2.33
CA ARG A 346 16.02 -17.75 1.78
C ARG A 346 15.76 -18.88 0.79
N ALA A 347 15.93 -18.60 -0.50
CA ALA A 347 15.84 -19.57 -1.58
C ALA A 347 17.21 -20.20 -1.85
N GLU A 348 17.32 -21.51 -1.65
CA GLU A 348 18.47 -22.31 -2.01
C GLU A 348 18.13 -23.07 -3.29
N MET A 349 18.77 -22.70 -4.39
CA MET A 349 18.55 -23.31 -5.69
C MET A 349 19.73 -24.18 -6.07
N SER A 350 19.47 -25.27 -6.75
CA SER A 350 20.49 -26.19 -7.24
C SER A 350 20.22 -26.61 -8.68
N VAL A 351 21.28 -26.77 -9.45
CA VAL A 351 21.24 -27.42 -10.76
C VAL A 351 22.41 -28.40 -10.85
N GLY A 352 22.14 -29.63 -11.28
CA GLY A 352 23.14 -30.69 -11.39
C GLY A 352 23.14 -31.37 -12.76
N ALA A 353 24.33 -31.57 -13.30
CA ALA A 353 24.57 -32.34 -14.52
C ALA A 353 25.84 -33.18 -14.34
N ASP A 354 25.82 -34.44 -14.78
CA ASP A 354 26.98 -35.34 -14.83
C ASP A 354 27.78 -35.42 -13.51
N GLY A 355 27.07 -35.41 -12.37
CA GLY A 355 27.67 -35.51 -11.03
C GLY A 355 28.22 -34.19 -10.45
N ALA A 356 28.24 -33.09 -11.22
CA ALA A 356 28.51 -31.74 -10.71
C ALA A 356 27.20 -31.06 -10.29
N SER A 357 27.21 -30.35 -9.15
CA SER A 357 26.06 -29.56 -8.66
C SER A 357 26.50 -28.13 -8.39
N LEU A 358 25.75 -27.18 -8.95
CA LEU A 358 25.89 -25.75 -8.70
C LEU A 358 24.74 -25.30 -7.82
N THR A 359 25.07 -24.66 -6.70
CA THR A 359 24.09 -24.10 -5.77
C THR A 359 24.19 -22.58 -5.71
N LYS A 360 23.04 -21.92 -5.60
CA LYS A 360 22.97 -20.47 -5.33
C LYS A 360 21.91 -20.18 -4.28
N THR A 361 22.21 -19.21 -3.42
CA THR A 361 21.24 -18.70 -2.44
C THR A 361 20.76 -17.32 -2.86
N ARG A 362 19.48 -17.04 -2.63
CA ARG A 362 18.86 -15.73 -2.80
C ARG A 362 17.90 -15.40 -1.66
N THR A 363 17.87 -14.13 -1.29
CA THR A 363 16.86 -13.55 -0.41
C THR A 363 15.69 -13.04 -1.24
N LEU A 364 14.49 -13.49 -0.90
CA LEU A 364 13.25 -13.14 -1.56
C LEU A 364 12.32 -12.47 -0.56
N VAL A 365 11.80 -11.29 -0.91
CA VAL A 365 10.77 -10.60 -0.13
C VAL A 365 9.45 -10.77 -0.85
N VAL A 366 8.56 -11.57 -0.28
CA VAL A 366 7.20 -11.78 -0.81
C VAL A 366 6.25 -10.92 -0.01
N ALA A 367 5.73 -9.88 -0.64
CA ALA A 367 4.77 -8.95 -0.05
C ALA A 367 3.48 -8.82 -0.90
N ARG A 368 3.42 -9.49 -2.05
CA ARG A 368 2.31 -9.47 -3.02
C ARG A 368 2.26 -10.79 -3.77
N ARG A 369 1.14 -11.06 -4.44
CA ARG A 369 1.08 -12.15 -5.41
C ARG A 369 2.09 -11.91 -6.54
N SER A 370 2.79 -12.95 -6.93
CA SER A 370 3.90 -12.88 -7.89
C SER A 370 4.21 -14.25 -8.52
N THR A 371 5.13 -14.29 -9.47
CA THR A 371 5.78 -15.52 -9.94
C THR A 371 7.25 -15.51 -9.54
N LEU A 372 7.69 -16.56 -8.86
CA LEU A 372 9.09 -16.88 -8.64
C LEU A 372 9.65 -17.54 -9.90
N LEU A 373 10.27 -16.72 -10.75
CA LEU A 373 10.94 -17.17 -11.96
C LEU A 373 12.36 -17.63 -11.62
N VAL A 374 12.66 -18.91 -11.84
CA VAL A 374 14.00 -19.49 -11.71
C VAL A 374 14.51 -19.87 -13.10
N ARG A 375 15.73 -19.42 -13.43
CA ARG A 375 16.37 -19.71 -14.73
C ARG A 375 17.67 -20.48 -14.51
N ALA A 376 17.78 -21.63 -15.17
CA ALA A 376 18.95 -22.48 -15.15
C ALA A 376 19.66 -22.47 -16.52
N ARG A 377 20.79 -21.76 -16.63
CA ARG A 377 21.60 -21.69 -17.86
C ARG A 377 23.01 -22.21 -17.60
N ASP A 378 23.97 -21.32 -17.38
CA ASP A 378 25.35 -21.67 -16.97
C ASP A 378 25.51 -21.71 -15.44
N GLY A 379 24.41 -21.38 -14.74
CA GLY A 379 24.21 -21.47 -13.31
C GLY A 379 22.71 -21.42 -13.03
N VAL A 380 22.30 -21.03 -11.83
CA VAL A 380 20.89 -20.86 -11.45
C VAL A 380 20.66 -19.50 -10.80
N ASP A 381 19.58 -18.81 -11.14
CA ASP A 381 19.18 -17.55 -10.50
C ASP A 381 17.67 -17.45 -10.39
N ALA A 382 17.18 -16.70 -9.40
CA ALA A 382 15.75 -16.51 -9.12
C ALA A 382 15.35 -15.03 -9.08
N PHE A 383 14.13 -14.75 -9.52
CA PHE A 383 13.52 -13.43 -9.53
C PHE A 383 12.04 -13.53 -9.15
N LEU A 384 11.56 -12.57 -8.36
CA LEU A 384 10.12 -12.33 -8.25
C LEU A 384 9.71 -11.39 -9.37
N VAL A 385 8.77 -11.83 -10.19
CA VAL A 385 8.12 -11.01 -11.22
C VAL A 385 6.64 -10.89 -10.88
N ARG A 386 6.02 -9.78 -11.25
CA ARG A 386 4.57 -9.62 -11.15
C ARG A 386 3.91 -10.14 -12.41
#